data_AF-A0A936N177-F1
#
_entry.id   AF-A0A936N177-F1
#
_cell.length_a   1.000
_cell.length_b   1.000
_cell.length_c   1.000
_cell.angle_alpha   90.00
_cell.angle_beta   90.00
_cell.angle_gamma   90.00
#
_symmetry.space_group_name_H-M   'P 1'
#
loop_
_entity.id
_entity.type
_entity.pdbx_description
1 polymer ?
#
loop_
_entity_poly.entity_id
_entity_poly.type
_entity_poly.pdbx_seq_one_letter_code
_entity_poly.pdbx_strand_id
1 'polypeptide(L)'
;MSRLRRLLPVVLLGAHVLLVAGYTAPERWVPPLWRAWSVAVVRPLFHQGWDLFAPDPPRCSCRLEVRSASGGGRPVGAEGDGLLARRMARHLVAYLGGGAVLPDTVQVPPQWAPAMRTILGDARGPDGAATVRGVQRCMDDPARPLERSTRHVALVFATTPVP
;
A
#
# COMPACT_ATOMS: atom_id res chain seq x y z
N MET A 1 -33.97 -11.76 33.73
CA MET A 1 -32.80 -11.50 32.85
C MET A 1 -32.13 -10.22 33.30
N SER A 2 -30.86 -10.25 33.72
CA SER A 2 -30.15 -9.07 34.25
C SER A 2 -30.01 -7.98 33.19
N ARG A 3 -30.12 -6.70 33.59
CA ARG A 3 -29.95 -5.53 32.68
C ARG A 3 -28.64 -5.59 31.90
N LEU A 4 -27.59 -6.13 32.52
CA LEU A 4 -26.27 -6.37 31.92
C LEU A 4 -26.33 -7.25 30.66
N ARG A 5 -27.17 -8.31 30.68
CA ARG A 5 -27.34 -9.21 29.53
C ARG A 5 -28.05 -8.56 28.34
N ARG A 6 -28.86 -7.51 28.57
CA ARG A 6 -29.54 -6.75 27.52
C ARG A 6 -28.66 -5.64 26.93
N LEU A 7 -27.74 -5.08 27.73
CA LEU A 7 -26.83 -4.02 27.28
C LEU A 7 -25.66 -4.56 26.47
N LEU A 8 -25.16 -5.76 26.79
CA LEU A 8 -24.04 -6.38 26.10
C LEU A 8 -24.17 -6.39 24.55
N PRO A 9 -25.28 -6.86 23.94
CA PRO A 9 -25.42 -6.85 22.48
C PRO A 9 -25.44 -5.44 21.89
N VAL A 10 -26.01 -4.46 22.59
CA VAL A 10 -26.04 -3.06 22.15
C VAL A 10 -24.63 -2.47 22.14
N VAL A 11 -23.83 -2.75 23.18
CA VAL A 11 -22.44 -2.32 23.27
C VAL A 11 -21.59 -2.98 22.17
N LEU A 12 -21.74 -4.28 21.96
CA LEU A 12 -21.02 -5.01 20.90
C LEU A 12 -21.38 -4.49 19.51
N LEU A 13 -22.67 -4.25 19.24
CA LEU A 13 -23.13 -3.69 17.97
C LEU A 13 -22.57 -2.28 17.76
N GLY A 14 -22.64 -1.41 18.78
CA GLY A 14 -22.09 -0.06 18.73
C GLY A 14 -20.57 -0.07 18.46
N ALA A 15 -19.82 -0.93 19.16
CA ALA A 15 -18.40 -1.10 18.93
C ALA A 15 -18.08 -1.58 17.51
N HIS A 16 -18.85 -2.53 16.97
CA HIS A 16 -18.70 -3.01 15.60
C HIS A 16 -18.94 -1.90 14.57
N VAL A 17 -20.04 -1.13 14.72
CA VAL A 17 -20.35 -0.01 13.83
C VAL A 17 -19.26 1.05 13.87
N LEU A 18 -18.72 1.38 15.05
CA LEU A 18 -17.61 2.33 15.19
C LEU A 18 -16.32 1.82 14.52
N LEU A 19 -16.02 0.52 14.63
CA LEU A 19 -14.86 -0.09 13.98
C LEU A 19 -15.00 -0.03 12.45
N VAL A 20 -16.17 -0.36 11.90
CA VAL A 20 -16.45 -0.27 10.47
C VAL A 20 -16.41 1.19 9.99
N ALA A 21 -16.95 2.13 10.76
CA ALA A 21 -16.87 3.56 10.44
C ALA A 21 -15.41 4.06 10.41
N GLY A 22 -14.58 3.64 11.37
CA GLY A 22 -13.15 3.96 11.37
C GLY A 22 -12.38 3.33 10.20
N TYR A 23 -12.87 2.20 9.68
CA TYR A 23 -12.32 1.53 8.50
C TYR A 23 -12.64 2.29 7.20
N THR A 24 -13.87 2.76 7.05
CA THR A 24 -14.35 3.38 5.79
C THR A 24 -14.13 4.89 5.73
N ALA A 25 -14.03 5.59 6.86
CA ALA A 25 -13.87 7.03 6.88
C ALA A 25 -12.53 7.51 6.27
N PRO A 26 -12.46 8.76 5.75
CA PRO A 26 -11.22 9.37 5.29
C PRO A 26 -10.15 9.41 6.38
N GLU A 27 -8.89 9.17 6.01
CA GLU A 27 -7.76 9.09 6.96
C GLU A 27 -7.60 10.36 7.82
N ARG A 28 -7.90 11.53 7.25
CA ARG A 28 -7.88 12.83 7.95
C ARG A 28 -8.91 12.97 9.07
N TRP A 29 -9.94 12.12 9.11
CA TRP A 29 -11.03 12.21 10.09
C TRP A 29 -10.87 11.23 11.25
N VAL A 30 -9.97 10.26 11.12
CA VAL A 30 -9.85 9.16 12.07
C VAL A 30 -8.47 9.21 12.73
N PRO A 31 -8.39 9.18 14.08
CA PRO A 31 -7.12 9.09 14.78
C PRO A 31 -6.30 7.89 14.26
N PRO A 32 -4.98 8.03 14.04
CA PRO A 32 -4.15 6.97 13.45
C PRO A 32 -4.24 5.62 14.18
N LEU A 33 -4.30 5.66 15.52
CA LEU A 33 -4.42 4.47 16.36
C LEU A 33 -5.77 3.76 16.13
N TRP A 34 -6.87 4.52 16.10
CA TRP A 34 -8.20 3.97 15.85
C TRP A 34 -8.30 3.37 14.45
N ARG A 35 -7.78 4.08 13.44
CA ARG A 35 -7.76 3.60 12.06
C ARG A 35 -7.03 2.26 11.96
N ALA A 36 -5.88 2.13 12.61
CA ALA A 36 -5.11 0.89 12.56
C ALA A 36 -5.84 -0.29 13.21
N TRP A 37 -6.50 -0.08 14.35
CA TRP A 37 -7.35 -1.09 14.99
C TRP A 37 -8.54 -1.48 14.10
N SER A 38 -9.21 -0.50 13.51
CA SER A 38 -10.26 -0.73 12.51
C SER A 38 -9.74 -1.59 11.36
N VAL A 39 -8.58 -1.27 10.77
CA VAL A 39 -7.97 -2.10 9.71
C VAL A 39 -7.66 -3.51 10.19
N ALA A 40 -7.08 -3.64 11.39
CA ALA A 40 -6.64 -4.92 11.91
C ALA A 40 -7.82 -5.89 12.12
N VAL A 41 -8.93 -5.39 12.66
CA VAL A 41 -10.11 -6.18 13.06
C VAL A 41 -11.11 -6.35 11.91
N VAL A 42 -11.36 -5.30 11.13
CA VAL A 42 -12.44 -5.28 10.13
C VAL A 42 -12.00 -5.96 8.84
N ARG A 43 -10.75 -5.76 8.39
CA ARG A 43 -10.27 -6.29 7.11
C ARG A 43 -10.38 -7.82 6.96
N PRO A 44 -10.04 -8.66 7.96
CA PRO A 44 -10.19 -10.12 7.86
C PRO A 44 -11.65 -10.59 7.67
N LEU A 45 -12.63 -9.76 8.04
CA LEU A 45 -14.05 -10.07 7.89
C LEU A 45 -14.55 -9.89 6.45
N PHE A 46 -13.76 -9.23 5.59
CA PHE A 46 -14.07 -9.03 4.18
C PHE A 46 -13.15 -9.91 3.32
N HIS A 47 -13.71 -10.97 2.73
CA HIS A 47 -12.98 -11.88 1.84
C HIS A 47 -12.72 -11.31 0.45
N GLN A 48 -13.44 -10.26 0.06
CA GLN A 48 -13.21 -9.49 -1.16
C GLN A 48 -12.67 -8.13 -0.73
N GLY A 49 -11.44 -7.81 -1.13
CA GLY A 49 -10.85 -6.49 -0.88
C GLY A 49 -11.82 -5.41 -1.32
N TRP A 50 -11.99 -4.35 -0.53
CA TRP A 50 -12.87 -3.25 -0.91
C TRP A 50 -12.40 -2.51 -2.16
N ASP A 51 -11.30 -2.95 -2.80
CA ASP A 51 -10.68 -2.40 -4.01
C ASP A 51 -11.66 -2.03 -5.14
N LEU A 52 -12.86 -2.63 -5.19
CA LEU A 52 -13.96 -2.30 -6.11
C LEU A 52 -14.76 -1.02 -5.72
N PHE A 53 -14.82 -0.65 -4.45
CA PHE A 53 -15.65 0.45 -3.91
C PHE A 53 -14.86 1.53 -3.16
N ALA A 54 -13.77 1.16 -2.48
CA ALA A 54 -12.82 2.08 -1.84
C ALA A 54 -11.50 1.33 -1.56
N PRO A 55 -10.32 1.93 -1.76
CA PRO A 55 -9.07 1.26 -1.40
C PRO A 55 -9.09 0.88 0.09
N ASP A 56 -8.90 -0.41 0.39
CA ASP A 56 -8.67 -0.87 1.77
C ASP A 56 -7.58 0.01 2.39
N PRO A 57 -7.75 0.55 3.61
CA PRO A 57 -6.65 1.20 4.29
C PRO A 57 -5.51 0.19 4.45
N PRO A 58 -4.38 0.40 3.77
CA PRO A 58 -3.46 -0.70 3.55
C PRO A 58 -2.66 -0.97 4.83
N ARG A 59 -2.59 -2.24 5.26
CA ARG A 59 -1.61 -2.66 6.28
C ARG A 59 -0.18 -2.35 5.82
N CYS A 60 0.06 -2.37 4.51
CA CYS A 60 1.32 -2.07 3.88
C CYS A 60 1.17 -0.97 2.83
N SER A 61 1.75 0.20 3.03
CA SER A 61 1.84 1.19 1.96
C SER A 61 2.99 0.82 1.02
N CYS A 62 2.74 0.82 -0.29
CA CYS A 62 3.77 0.63 -1.30
C CYS A 62 4.10 1.96 -1.97
N ARG A 63 5.36 2.16 -2.33
CA ARG A 63 5.80 3.24 -3.22
C ARG A 63 6.92 2.75 -4.11
N LEU A 64 7.10 3.39 -5.26
CA LEU A 64 8.24 3.14 -6.13
C LEU A 64 9.34 4.15 -5.85
N GLU A 65 10.58 3.69 -5.81
CA GLU A 65 11.77 4.54 -5.68
C GLU A 65 12.76 4.28 -6.80
N VAL A 66 13.33 5.37 -7.31
CA VAL A 66 14.47 5.39 -8.22
C VAL A 66 15.70 5.74 -7.40
N ARG A 67 16.71 4.85 -7.39
CA ARG A 67 17.98 5.11 -6.72
C ARG A 67 19.00 5.58 -7.74
N SER A 68 19.55 6.78 -7.56
CA SER A 68 20.67 7.27 -8.37
C SER A 68 21.95 6.45 -8.07
N ALA A 69 22.88 6.45 -9.02
CA ALA A 69 24.23 5.94 -8.86
C ALA A 69 24.96 6.57 -7.65
N SER A 70 24.65 7.82 -7.32
CA SER A 70 25.17 8.55 -6.16
C SER A 70 24.55 8.15 -4.82
N GLY A 71 23.63 7.17 -4.81
CA GLY A 71 23.06 6.57 -3.60
C GLY A 71 21.77 7.22 -3.09
N GLY A 72 21.39 8.40 -3.62
CA GLY A 72 20.13 9.06 -3.29
C GLY A 72 18.92 8.33 -3.88
N GLY A 73 17.92 8.02 -3.04
CA GLY A 73 16.63 7.45 -3.45
C GLY A 73 15.55 8.52 -3.59
N ARG A 74 14.87 8.59 -4.73
CA ARG A 74 13.76 9.51 -4.98
C ARG A 74 12.47 8.74 -5.28
N PRO A 75 11.32 9.09 -4.67
CA PRO A 75 10.05 8.46 -5.02
C PRO A 75 9.65 8.78 -6.47
N VAL A 76 9.11 7.78 -7.18
CA VAL A 76 8.48 7.95 -8.50
C VAL A 76 7.07 8.51 -8.31
N GLY A 77 6.70 9.50 -9.10
CA GLY A 77 5.39 10.15 -9.01
C GLY A 77 5.31 11.20 -7.89
N ALA A 78 6.44 11.81 -7.52
CA ALA A 78 6.49 12.95 -6.62
C ALA A 78 5.80 14.19 -7.24
N GLU A 79 5.56 15.25 -6.46
CA GLU A 79 4.88 16.46 -6.95
C GLU A 79 5.60 17.15 -8.12
N GLY A 80 6.91 16.96 -8.28
CA GLY A 80 7.69 17.44 -9.42
C GLY A 80 7.65 16.53 -10.66
N ASP A 81 7.05 15.35 -10.58
CA ASP A 81 6.91 14.46 -11.74
C ASP A 81 5.64 14.81 -12.54
N GLY A 82 5.70 14.69 -13.86
CA GLY A 82 4.56 14.94 -14.75
C GLY A 82 3.31 14.13 -14.37
N LEU A 83 2.12 14.65 -14.70
CA LEU A 83 0.83 14.05 -14.35
C LEU A 83 0.71 12.58 -14.76
N LEU A 84 1.23 12.23 -15.94
CA LEU A 84 1.24 10.86 -16.46
C LEU A 84 2.08 9.93 -15.58
N ALA A 85 3.29 10.33 -15.21
CA ALA A 85 4.18 9.56 -14.34
C ALA A 85 3.53 9.32 -12.97
N ARG A 86 2.87 10.33 -12.39
CA ARG A 86 2.12 10.19 -11.14
C ARG A 86 0.98 9.18 -11.26
N ARG A 87 0.19 9.23 -12.33
CA ARG A 87 -0.94 8.32 -12.55
C ARG A 87 -0.46 6.88 -12.76
N MET A 88 0.57 6.68 -13.57
CA MET A 88 1.11 5.35 -13.81
C MET A 88 1.80 4.77 -12.58
N ALA A 89 2.56 5.58 -11.83
CA ALA A 89 3.16 5.15 -10.56
C ALA A 89 2.10 4.68 -9.56
N ARG A 90 0.96 5.37 -9.46
CA ARG A 90 -0.17 4.94 -8.62
C ARG A 90 -0.72 3.57 -9.03
N HIS A 91 -0.91 3.31 -10.32
CA HIS A 91 -1.40 2.02 -10.80
C HIS A 91 -0.40 0.89 -10.54
N LEU A 92 0.90 1.13 -10.75
CA LEU A 92 1.94 0.15 -10.44
C LEU A 92 2.04 -0.11 -8.93
N VAL A 93 1.94 0.94 -8.11
CA VAL A 93 1.89 0.82 -6.65
C VAL A 93 0.66 0.04 -6.20
N ALA A 94 -0.50 0.25 -6.83
CA ALA A 94 -1.71 -0.51 -6.53
C ALA A 94 -1.55 -2.00 -6.86
N TYR A 95 -0.92 -2.33 -7.99
CA TYR A 95 -0.57 -3.70 -8.34
C TYR A 95 0.37 -4.36 -7.33
N LEU A 96 1.38 -3.62 -6.88
CA LEU A 96 2.31 -4.08 -5.83
C LEU A 96 1.65 -4.12 -4.43
N GLY A 97 0.56 -3.39 -4.25
CA GLY A 97 -0.01 -3.03 -2.95
C GLY A 97 -1.20 -3.89 -2.52
N GLY A 98 -1.35 -5.11 -3.06
CA GLY A 98 -2.48 -6.04 -2.82
C GLY A 98 -2.62 -6.57 -1.38
N GLY A 99 -2.32 -5.77 -0.36
CA GLY A 99 -2.57 -6.05 1.05
C GLY A 99 -1.59 -7.01 1.72
N ALA A 100 -0.86 -7.81 0.95
CA ALA A 100 0.12 -8.78 1.42
C ALA A 100 1.56 -8.21 1.44
N VAL A 101 2.41 -8.83 2.25
CA VAL A 101 3.85 -8.57 2.23
C VAL A 101 4.39 -9.02 0.87
N LEU A 102 5.12 -8.12 0.21
CA LEU A 102 5.76 -8.44 -1.07
C LEU A 102 6.94 -9.41 -0.85
N PRO A 103 7.20 -10.33 -1.79
CA PRO A 103 8.44 -11.11 -1.81
C PRO A 103 9.65 -10.18 -1.99
N ASP A 104 10.85 -10.68 -1.70
CA ASP A 104 12.10 -9.89 -1.83
C ASP A 104 12.33 -9.39 -3.27
N THR A 105 11.78 -10.12 -4.25
CA THR A 105 11.82 -9.77 -5.66
C THR A 105 10.44 -9.89 -6.28
N VAL A 106 10.00 -8.85 -6.98
CA VAL A 106 8.78 -8.88 -7.80
C VAL A 106 9.17 -8.97 -9.26
N GLN A 107 8.64 -9.99 -9.94
CA GLN A 107 8.77 -10.09 -11.38
C GLN A 107 7.73 -9.20 -12.06
N VAL A 108 8.22 -8.26 -12.87
CA VAL A 108 7.39 -7.42 -13.72
C VAL A 108 7.12 -8.20 -15.01
N PRO A 109 5.84 -8.44 -15.36
CA PRO A 109 5.49 -9.10 -16.61
C PRO A 109 6.01 -8.32 -17.84
N PRO A 110 6.42 -9.00 -18.92
CA PRO A 110 7.03 -8.36 -20.09
C PRO A 110 6.11 -7.33 -20.75
N GLN A 111 4.80 -7.52 -20.70
CA GLN A 111 3.82 -6.56 -21.23
C GLN A 111 3.87 -5.20 -20.53
N TRP A 112 4.36 -5.13 -19.29
CA TRP A 112 4.44 -3.90 -18.50
C TRP A 112 5.84 -3.28 -18.54
N ALA A 113 6.83 -4.05 -18.99
CA ALA A 113 8.21 -3.60 -19.08
C ALA A 113 8.38 -2.33 -19.94
N PRO A 114 7.73 -2.16 -21.12
CA PRO A 114 7.84 -0.93 -21.90
C PRO A 114 7.31 0.29 -21.14
N ALA A 115 6.09 0.19 -20.60
CA ALA A 115 5.45 1.28 -19.86
C ALA A 115 6.27 1.67 -18.63
N MET A 116 6.76 0.69 -17.88
CA MET A 116 7.64 0.94 -16.73
C MET A 116 8.96 1.55 -17.16
N ARG A 117 9.63 1.06 -18.21
CA ARG A 117 10.88 1.64 -18.70
C ARG A 117 10.71 3.10 -19.12
N THR A 118 9.58 3.47 -19.73
CA THR A 118 9.29 4.88 -20.07
C THR A 118 9.21 5.75 -18.81
N ILE A 119 8.41 5.36 -17.81
CA ILE A 119 8.31 6.10 -16.53
C ILE A 119 9.67 6.22 -15.85
N LEU A 120 10.47 5.16 -15.91
CA LEU A 120 11.78 5.09 -15.29
C LEU A 120 12.84 5.87 -16.07
N GLY A 121 12.69 5.96 -17.40
CA GLY A 121 13.45 6.85 -18.26
C GLY A 121 13.21 8.31 -17.89
N ASP A 122 11.93 8.70 -17.75
CA ASP A 122 11.55 10.05 -17.35
C ASP A 122 11.99 10.38 -15.90
N ALA A 123 12.03 9.37 -15.03
CA ALA A 123 12.43 9.54 -13.63
C ALA A 123 13.95 9.51 -13.42
N ARG A 124 14.74 9.03 -14.40
CA ARG A 124 16.21 9.06 -14.37
C ARG A 124 16.66 10.50 -14.48
N GLY A 125 17.27 11.00 -13.40
CA GLY A 125 18.03 12.24 -13.45
C GLY A 125 19.25 12.12 -14.39
N PRO A 126 20.05 13.18 -14.50
CA PRO A 126 21.20 13.27 -15.42
C PRO A 126 22.25 12.15 -15.24
N ASP A 127 22.27 11.47 -14.10
CA ASP A 127 23.27 10.43 -13.76
C ASP A 127 23.04 9.06 -14.43
N GLY A 128 21.95 8.88 -15.19
CA GLY A 128 21.76 7.80 -16.18
C GLY A 128 21.58 6.36 -15.67
N ALA A 129 22.21 5.96 -14.56
CA ALA A 129 22.07 4.65 -13.95
C ALA A 129 21.16 4.75 -12.72
N ALA A 130 19.92 4.29 -12.87
CA ALA A 130 19.02 4.20 -11.74
C ALA A 130 18.37 2.82 -11.62
N THR A 131 18.58 2.20 -10.46
CA THR A 131 17.87 0.97 -10.08
C THR A 131 16.53 1.33 -9.47
N VAL A 132 15.53 0.51 -9.77
CA VAL A 132 14.15 0.77 -9.38
C VAL A 132 13.74 -0.30 -8.41
N ARG A 133 13.15 0.15 -7.31
CA ARG A 133 12.70 -0.74 -6.25
C ARG A 133 11.30 -0.36 -5.80
N GLY A 134 10.54 -1.38 -5.44
CA GLY A 134 9.39 -1.20 -4.56
C GLY A 134 9.90 -0.91 -3.15
N VAL A 135 9.24 0.01 -2.46
CA VAL A 135 9.40 0.20 -1.02
C VAL A 135 8.05 -0.05 -0.39
N GLN A 136 8.01 -1.08 0.44
CA GLN A 136 6.82 -1.48 1.16
C GLN A 136 7.01 -1.13 2.63
N ARG A 137 6.04 -0.44 3.22
CA ARG A 137 6.04 -0.07 4.63
C ARG A 137 4.83 -0.69 5.33
N CYS A 138 5.07 -1.77 6.06
CA CYS A 138 4.02 -2.60 6.66
C CYS A 138 3.87 -2.35 8.16
N MET A 139 2.62 -2.40 8.62
CA MET A 139 2.29 -2.59 10.03
C MET A 139 2.35 -4.08 10.34
N ASP A 140 3.42 -4.52 10.99
CA ASP A 140 3.63 -5.93 11.35
C ASP A 140 2.86 -6.31 12.63
N ASP A 141 2.73 -5.35 13.56
CA ASP A 141 2.04 -5.53 14.84
C ASP A 141 0.83 -4.59 14.94
N PRO A 142 -0.41 -5.11 14.99
CA PRO A 142 -1.61 -4.27 15.13
C PRO A 142 -1.69 -3.55 16.49
N ALA A 143 -1.00 -4.04 17.53
CA ALA A 143 -0.93 -3.36 18.82
C ALA A 143 0.04 -2.16 18.80
N ARG A 144 0.95 -2.11 17.83
CA ARG A 144 1.94 -1.03 17.65
C ARG A 144 1.88 -0.45 16.24
N PRO A 145 0.78 0.22 15.87
CA PRO A 145 0.51 0.57 14.48
C PRO A 145 1.43 1.64 13.86
N LEU A 146 2.16 2.36 14.73
CA LEU A 146 3.16 3.33 14.33
C LEU A 146 4.51 2.67 14.04
N GLU A 147 4.77 1.49 14.62
CA GLU A 147 5.94 0.68 14.33
C GLU A 147 5.72 -0.04 13.01
N ARG A 148 6.35 0.49 11.96
CA ARG A 148 6.25 -0.07 10.63
C ARG A 148 7.61 -0.50 10.12
N SER A 149 7.75 -1.75 9.70
CA SER A 149 8.93 -2.20 8.98
C SER A 149 8.93 -1.64 7.56
N THR A 150 10.12 -1.32 7.07
CA THR A 150 10.32 -0.93 5.68
C THR A 150 11.08 -2.04 4.98
N ARG A 151 10.53 -2.53 3.87
CA ARG A 151 11.16 -3.52 3.00
C ARG A 151 11.45 -2.89 1.65
N HIS A 152 12.63 -3.20 1.11
CA HIS A 152 13.03 -2.83 -0.23
C HIS A 152 12.91 -4.07 -1.11
N VAL A 153 12.12 -3.94 -2.17
CA VAL A 153 11.76 -5.04 -3.06
C VAL A 153 12.38 -4.75 -4.43
N ALA A 154 13.21 -5.67 -4.91
CA ALA A 154 13.79 -5.55 -6.23
C ALA A 154 12.72 -5.79 -7.29
N LEU A 155 12.67 -4.93 -8.32
CA LEU A 155 11.82 -5.15 -9.49
C LEU A 155 12.66 -5.74 -10.60
N VAL A 156 12.36 -6.98 -10.98
CA VAL A 156 13.05 -7.69 -12.05
C VAL A 156 12.11 -7.80 -13.25
N PHE A 157 12.54 -7.24 -14.38
CA PHE A 157 11.76 -7.34 -15.61
C PHE A 157 11.95 -8.70 -16.24
N ALA A 158 10.88 -9.51 -16.27
CA ALA A 158 10.91 -10.79 -16.94
C ALA A 158 11.12 -10.58 -18.44
N THR A 159 12.03 -11.34 -19.04
CA THR A 159 12.29 -11.34 -20.48
C THR A 159 11.33 -12.27 -21.24
N THR A 160 10.71 -13.22 -20.54
CA THR A 160 9.69 -14.15 -21.06
C THR A 160 8.36 -13.96 -20.33
N PRO A 161 7.22 -14.23 -20.99
CA PRO A 161 5.91 -14.19 -20.33
C PRO A 161 5.87 -15.19 -19.17
N VAL A 162 5.37 -14.73 -18.02
CA VAL A 162 5.10 -15.59 -16.86
C VAL A 162 3.85 -16.41 -17.19
N PRO A 163 3.88 -17.75 -17.04
CA PRO A 163 2.75 -18.63 -17.34
C PRO A 163 1.53 -18.38 -16.45
#